data_AF-A0A2N7G5E8-F1
#
_entry.id   AF-A0A2N7G5E8-F1
#
_cell.length_a   1.000
_cell.length_b   1.000
_cell.length_c   1.000
_cell.angle_alpha   90.00
_cell.angle_beta   90.00
_cell.angle_gamma   90.00
#
_symmetry.space_group_name_H-M   'P 1'
#
loop_
_entity.id
_entity.type
_entity.pdbx_description
1 polymer ?
#
loop_
_entity_poly.entity_id
_entity_poly.type
_entity_poly.pdbx_seq_one_letter_code
_entity_poly.pdbx_strand_id
1 'polypeptide(L)'
;MTDFAARLKQVATNPKTFSQFGRGVERETLRYTEDGHLATGPHPKALGSALMNGWVTTDFSESLLEFITPVSNDVPTLLNQLSDIHHFTQTKLDGEKMWPLSMPCYVGSEDYIQLAQYGTSNNGKMKTLYREGLKRRYGSLMQIISGVHFNFSFPESFWDSLFGEQTEEARCEAKSDAYFGLIRNYYRFGWLIPYFFGASPALCPSFIKGRETKLPFEKVGETLYLPKATALRLSDLGYTNSAQSVLKIGFNSLDQYLEGLNQAIRTPSEEFAEIGTKVDGEYRQLNSNVLQIENELYAPIRPKRVAKSGEKPSEALARAGVEYIEVRSLDVNPFSSIGINEQQVRFLDLFLTWSVLSDSAEMDNCELECWRDNWNKVILEGRQVGLELKIGCDGERLSLQDWAKRVFKDLRVIAELMDAEQGGRAYQETCDTLETWIDNPELTISGQLLEETKKLGGLGKVGCALGKTYAQQHKAHQYKVYSAELMEAEVQRSVIAQQQSEEASTQDFDSFLTDYFSYLKA
;
A
#
# COMPACT_ATOMS: atom_id res chain seq x y z
N MET A 1 -11.54 -33.91 -5.23
CA MET A 1 -11.76 -32.46 -5.41
C MET A 1 -10.84 -31.80 -4.39
N THR A 2 -10.00 -30.85 -4.79
CA THR A 2 -9.18 -30.10 -3.82
C THR A 2 -10.09 -29.28 -2.91
N ASP A 3 -9.64 -28.93 -1.70
CA ASP A 3 -10.42 -28.10 -0.77
C ASP A 3 -10.77 -26.74 -1.40
N PHE A 4 -9.84 -26.17 -2.17
CA PHE A 4 -10.09 -24.99 -3.02
C PHE A 4 -11.32 -25.18 -3.94
N ALA A 5 -11.36 -26.26 -4.73
CA ALA A 5 -12.46 -26.48 -5.67
C ALA A 5 -13.80 -26.73 -4.95
N ALA A 6 -13.77 -27.37 -3.77
CA ALA A 6 -14.95 -27.56 -2.95
C ALA A 6 -15.49 -26.23 -2.39
N ARG A 7 -14.62 -25.40 -1.80
CA ARG A 7 -15.00 -24.07 -1.26
C ARG A 7 -15.44 -23.12 -2.37
N LEU A 8 -14.76 -23.12 -3.52
CA LEU A 8 -15.17 -22.31 -4.69
C LEU A 8 -16.56 -22.72 -5.18
N LYS A 9 -16.83 -24.03 -5.29
CA LYS A 9 -18.16 -24.53 -5.66
C LYS A 9 -19.23 -24.08 -4.67
N GLN A 10 -18.91 -24.06 -3.38
CA GLN A 10 -19.81 -23.63 -2.32
C GLN A 10 -20.13 -22.13 -2.44
N VAL A 11 -19.12 -21.27 -2.59
CA VAL A 11 -19.31 -19.83 -2.83
C VAL A 11 -20.09 -19.56 -4.11
N ALA A 12 -19.80 -20.31 -5.18
CA ALA A 12 -20.47 -20.17 -6.47
C ALA A 12 -21.95 -20.60 -6.45
N THR A 13 -22.48 -21.15 -5.35
CA THR A 13 -23.93 -21.36 -5.19
C THR A 13 -24.71 -20.04 -5.15
N ASN A 14 -24.05 -18.93 -4.80
CA ASN A 14 -24.58 -17.58 -4.89
C ASN A 14 -23.67 -16.70 -5.78
N PRO A 15 -23.80 -16.78 -7.12
CA PRO A 15 -22.91 -16.10 -8.07
C PRO A 15 -22.79 -14.58 -7.84
N LYS A 16 -23.84 -13.93 -7.34
CA LYS A 16 -23.87 -12.49 -7.01
C LYS A 16 -22.78 -12.05 -6.04
N THR A 17 -22.22 -12.97 -5.24
CA THR A 17 -21.10 -12.65 -4.36
C THR A 17 -19.90 -12.08 -5.13
N PHE A 18 -19.67 -12.55 -6.37
CA PHE A 18 -18.56 -12.12 -7.21
C PHE A 18 -18.73 -10.71 -7.80
N SER A 19 -19.93 -10.13 -7.77
CA SER A 19 -20.20 -8.76 -8.23
C SER A 19 -20.30 -7.74 -7.08
N GLN A 20 -20.08 -8.17 -5.83
CA GLN A 20 -20.33 -7.38 -4.63
C GLN A 20 -19.09 -7.15 -3.75
N PHE A 21 -17.88 -7.44 -4.23
CA PHE A 21 -16.66 -7.15 -3.47
C PHE A 21 -16.54 -5.67 -3.15
N GLY A 22 -16.16 -5.33 -1.92
CA GLY A 22 -15.81 -3.97 -1.53
C GLY A 22 -14.37 -3.66 -1.90
N ARG A 23 -14.14 -2.53 -2.60
CA ARG A 23 -12.81 -2.09 -3.01
C ARG A 23 -12.58 -0.63 -2.66
N GLY A 24 -11.38 -0.29 -2.21
CA GLY A 24 -10.92 1.09 -2.04
C GLY A 24 -9.47 1.22 -2.48
N VAL A 25 -9.07 2.41 -2.93
CA VAL A 25 -7.69 2.68 -3.33
C VAL A 25 -7.16 3.89 -2.58
N GLU A 26 -5.97 3.75 -2.01
CA GLU A 26 -5.13 4.85 -1.57
C GLU A 26 -3.98 4.99 -2.56
N ARG A 27 -3.77 6.20 -3.12
CA ARG A 27 -2.70 6.46 -4.08
C ARG A 27 -1.87 7.66 -3.67
N GLU A 28 -0.58 7.43 -3.48
CA GLU A 28 0.38 8.47 -3.09
C GLU A 28 1.09 9.08 -4.32
N THR A 29 1.38 10.38 -4.26
CA THR A 29 2.15 11.08 -5.30
C THR A 29 2.79 12.36 -4.80
N LEU A 30 4.06 12.56 -5.15
CA LEU A 30 4.75 13.81 -4.84
C LEU A 30 4.32 14.92 -5.79
N ARG A 31 4.09 16.10 -5.24
CA ARG A 31 4.04 17.35 -6.00
C ARG A 31 5.44 17.73 -6.45
N TYR A 32 5.59 18.10 -7.71
CA TYR A 32 6.86 18.55 -8.26
C TYR A 32 6.67 19.75 -9.22
N THR A 33 7.70 20.58 -9.32
CA THR A 33 7.71 21.83 -10.09
C THR A 33 8.02 21.59 -11.58
N GLU A 34 7.87 22.61 -12.44
CA GLU A 34 8.11 22.50 -13.89
C GLU A 34 9.52 21.99 -14.25
N ASP A 35 10.52 22.31 -13.43
CA ASP A 35 11.91 21.90 -13.58
C ASP A 35 12.21 20.49 -13.02
N GLY A 36 11.20 19.76 -12.55
CA GLY A 36 11.34 18.36 -12.11
C GLY A 36 11.69 18.18 -10.64
N HIS A 37 11.93 19.26 -9.89
CA HIS A 37 12.27 19.21 -8.47
C HIS A 37 11.05 19.01 -7.58
N LEU A 38 11.27 18.43 -6.41
CA LEU A 38 10.24 18.28 -5.38
C LEU A 38 9.68 19.65 -5.00
N ALA A 39 8.35 19.77 -4.96
CA ALA A 39 7.71 20.98 -4.46
C ALA A 39 7.96 21.14 -2.95
N THR A 40 8.37 22.33 -2.53
CA THR A 40 8.64 22.66 -1.12
C THR A 40 7.57 23.54 -0.49
N GLY A 41 6.58 23.99 -1.29
CA GLY A 41 5.46 24.79 -0.81
C GLY A 41 4.50 23.97 0.06
N PRO A 42 3.64 24.64 0.86
CA PRO A 42 2.65 23.98 1.71
C PRO A 42 1.60 23.22 0.88
N HIS A 43 0.80 22.39 1.54
CA HIS A 43 -0.38 21.79 0.96
C HIS A 43 -1.29 22.89 0.37
N PRO A 44 -1.71 22.78 -0.90
CA PRO A 44 -2.51 23.82 -1.53
C PRO A 44 -3.81 24.09 -0.77
N LYS A 45 -4.04 25.34 -0.35
CA LYS A 45 -5.25 25.74 0.38
C LYS A 45 -6.54 25.42 -0.38
N ALA A 46 -6.48 25.40 -1.71
CA ALA A 46 -7.61 25.05 -2.56
C ALA A 46 -7.98 23.55 -2.53
N LEU A 47 -7.21 22.72 -1.82
CA LEU A 47 -7.54 21.33 -1.49
C LEU A 47 -8.12 21.19 -0.06
N GLY A 48 -8.16 22.29 0.71
CA GLY A 48 -8.74 22.32 2.05
C GLY A 48 -7.78 21.87 3.14
N SER A 49 -8.29 21.13 4.11
CA SER A 49 -7.52 20.61 5.23
C SER A 49 -7.07 19.18 4.97
N ALA A 50 -5.76 18.94 4.86
CA ALA A 50 -5.24 17.58 4.78
C ALA A 50 -5.60 16.74 6.02
N LEU A 51 -5.81 17.35 7.20
CA LEU A 51 -6.20 16.61 8.41
C LEU A 51 -7.61 16.03 8.31
N MET A 52 -8.53 16.75 7.67
CA MET A 52 -9.96 16.46 7.74
C MET A 52 -10.58 16.08 6.41
N ASN A 53 -9.96 16.35 5.26
CA ASN A 53 -10.51 16.08 3.95
C ASN A 53 -10.64 14.56 3.70
N GLY A 54 -11.81 14.14 3.23
CA GLY A 54 -12.15 12.72 3.05
C GLY A 54 -11.56 12.06 1.79
N TRP A 55 -11.02 12.83 0.84
CA TRP A 55 -10.52 12.31 -0.44
C TRP A 55 -9.07 12.69 -0.75
N VAL A 56 -8.59 13.84 -0.26
CA VAL A 56 -7.25 14.36 -0.54
C VAL A 56 -6.57 14.72 0.77
N THR A 57 -5.52 14.00 1.12
CA THR A 57 -4.68 14.25 2.31
C THR A 57 -3.21 14.27 1.93
N THR A 58 -2.34 14.26 2.92
CA THR A 58 -0.90 14.09 2.79
C THR A 58 -0.43 12.89 3.60
N ASP A 59 0.53 12.15 3.08
CA ASP A 59 1.23 11.13 3.87
C ASP A 59 2.44 11.77 4.59
N PHE A 60 3.68 11.28 4.44
CA PHE A 60 4.81 11.70 5.27
C PHE A 60 5.18 13.19 5.10
N SER A 61 5.32 13.64 3.86
CA SER A 61 5.74 15.01 3.56
C SER A 61 4.57 15.89 3.13
N GLU A 62 4.73 17.20 3.29
CA GLU A 62 3.74 18.20 2.88
C GLU A 62 3.50 18.20 1.36
N SER A 63 4.46 17.68 0.60
CA SER A 63 4.37 17.51 -0.85
C SER A 63 3.93 16.13 -1.30
N LEU A 64 3.83 15.15 -0.40
CA LEU A 64 3.35 13.80 -0.71
C LEU A 64 1.83 13.75 -0.53
N LEU A 65 1.12 14.00 -1.62
CA LEU A 65 -0.34 13.87 -1.67
C LEU A 65 -0.73 12.39 -1.55
N GLU A 66 -1.87 12.15 -0.92
CA GLU A 66 -2.51 10.84 -0.85
C GLU A 66 -3.99 10.99 -1.21
N PHE A 67 -4.43 10.19 -2.19
CA PHE A 67 -5.82 10.15 -2.65
C PHE A 67 -6.51 8.90 -2.16
N ILE A 68 -7.66 9.07 -1.51
CA ILE A 68 -8.38 7.97 -0.86
C ILE A 68 -9.78 7.87 -1.45
N THR A 69 -10.09 6.77 -2.12
CA THR A 69 -11.45 6.53 -2.61
C THR A 69 -12.34 6.00 -1.48
N PRO A 70 -13.64 6.34 -1.46
CA PRO A 70 -14.60 5.56 -0.69
C PRO A 70 -14.67 4.12 -1.23
N VAL A 71 -15.30 3.23 -0.46
CA VAL A 71 -15.53 1.84 -0.90
C VAL A 71 -16.48 1.82 -2.10
N SER A 72 -16.12 1.07 -3.14
CA SER A 72 -16.92 0.82 -4.34
C SER A 72 -17.07 -0.68 -4.57
N ASN A 73 -18.22 -1.10 -5.12
CA ASN A 73 -18.44 -2.48 -5.56
C ASN A 73 -18.19 -2.70 -7.06
N ASP A 74 -18.03 -1.61 -7.80
CA ASP A 74 -17.84 -1.61 -9.25
C ASP A 74 -16.44 -1.05 -9.61
N VAL A 75 -15.72 -1.79 -10.46
CA VAL A 75 -14.33 -1.47 -10.83
C VAL A 75 -14.25 -0.16 -11.63
N PRO A 76 -15.06 0.07 -12.70
CA PRO A 76 -15.13 1.37 -13.35
C PRO A 76 -15.43 2.52 -12.39
N THR A 77 -16.38 2.36 -11.46
CA THR A 77 -16.72 3.38 -10.47
C THR A 77 -15.52 3.71 -9.58
N LEU A 78 -14.80 2.71 -9.07
CA LEU A 78 -13.59 2.89 -8.27
C LEU A 78 -12.54 3.74 -8.99
N LEU A 79 -12.24 3.40 -10.25
CA LEU A 79 -11.23 4.12 -11.03
C LEU A 79 -11.69 5.51 -11.44
N ASN A 80 -12.98 5.69 -11.71
CA ASN A 80 -13.56 7.00 -12.01
C ASN A 80 -13.56 7.92 -10.78
N GLN A 81 -13.83 7.40 -9.58
CA GLN A 81 -13.66 8.15 -8.33
C GLN A 81 -12.21 8.65 -8.20
N LEU A 82 -11.24 7.75 -8.38
CA LEU A 82 -9.83 8.12 -8.30
C LEU A 82 -9.43 9.13 -9.40
N SER A 83 -9.95 8.98 -10.61
CA SER A 83 -9.72 9.90 -11.74
C SER A 83 -10.28 11.30 -11.48
N ASP A 84 -11.47 11.38 -10.91
CA ASP A 84 -12.11 12.65 -10.53
C ASP A 84 -11.30 13.36 -9.43
N ILE A 85 -10.76 12.62 -8.45
CA ILE A 85 -9.87 13.17 -7.41
C ILE A 85 -8.58 13.73 -8.02
N HIS A 86 -7.95 12.99 -8.95
CA HIS A 86 -6.75 13.48 -9.65
C HIS A 86 -7.05 14.71 -10.50
N HIS A 87 -8.18 14.72 -11.20
CA HIS A 87 -8.63 15.85 -12.00
C HIS A 87 -8.78 17.10 -11.13
N PHE A 88 -9.61 17.03 -10.08
CA PHE A 88 -9.82 18.16 -9.17
C PHE A 88 -8.49 18.64 -8.62
N THR A 89 -7.66 17.73 -8.11
CA THR A 89 -6.37 18.09 -7.52
C THR A 89 -5.47 18.81 -8.51
N GLN A 90 -5.30 18.28 -9.73
CA GLN A 90 -4.44 18.90 -10.74
C GLN A 90 -4.89 20.30 -11.14
N THR A 91 -6.18 20.64 -11.03
CA THR A 91 -6.67 22.02 -11.26
C THR A 91 -6.28 23.00 -10.16
N LYS A 92 -5.84 22.51 -8.98
CA LYS A 92 -5.48 23.31 -7.80
C LYS A 92 -3.99 23.40 -7.51
N LEU A 93 -3.14 22.79 -8.35
CA LEU A 93 -1.69 22.71 -8.13
C LEU A 93 -0.88 23.89 -8.71
N ASP A 94 -1.51 24.92 -9.28
CA ASP A 94 -0.86 26.17 -9.72
C ASP A 94 0.46 26.01 -10.53
N GLY A 95 0.50 25.02 -11.42
CA GLY A 95 1.65 24.74 -12.30
C GLY A 95 2.52 23.57 -11.85
N GLU A 96 2.41 23.15 -10.59
CA GLU A 96 2.96 21.89 -10.10
C GLU A 96 2.21 20.69 -10.73
N LYS A 97 2.86 19.53 -10.66
CA LYS A 97 2.38 18.27 -11.24
C LYS A 97 2.54 17.15 -10.23
N MET A 98 1.90 16.02 -10.51
CA MET A 98 1.97 14.80 -9.71
C MET A 98 3.00 13.84 -10.28
N TRP A 99 3.93 13.38 -9.44
CA TRP A 99 4.98 12.44 -9.83
C TRP A 99 4.39 11.06 -10.14
N PRO A 100 4.67 10.46 -11.32
CA PRO A 100 3.98 9.26 -11.78
C PRO A 100 4.67 7.93 -11.41
N LEU A 101 5.76 7.95 -10.65
CA LEU A 101 6.55 6.75 -10.31
C LEU A 101 6.60 6.56 -8.79
N SER A 102 6.82 5.33 -8.32
CA SER A 102 7.05 5.04 -6.90
C SER A 102 8.36 5.63 -6.38
N MET A 103 9.44 5.45 -7.13
CA MET A 103 10.75 6.00 -6.76
C MET A 103 10.83 7.46 -7.21
N PRO A 104 11.06 8.42 -6.31
CA PRO A 104 11.22 9.79 -6.72
C PRO A 104 12.62 10.04 -7.27
N CYS A 105 12.75 11.15 -7.99
CA CYS A 105 14.03 11.60 -8.52
C CYS A 105 14.19 13.11 -8.27
N TYR A 106 15.39 13.63 -8.49
CA TYR A 106 15.72 15.05 -8.31
C TYR A 106 15.38 15.59 -6.91
N VAL A 107 15.53 14.73 -5.89
CA VAL A 107 15.46 15.16 -4.50
C VAL A 107 16.82 15.75 -4.15
N GLY A 108 16.84 17.05 -3.80
CA GLY A 108 18.07 17.77 -3.44
C GLY A 108 18.65 17.29 -2.10
N SER A 109 18.52 18.11 -1.05
CA SER A 109 18.78 17.65 0.32
C SER A 109 17.53 17.01 0.92
N GLU A 110 17.72 16.03 1.81
CA GLU A 110 16.64 15.53 2.67
C GLU A 110 16.00 16.64 3.50
N ASP A 111 16.77 17.69 3.82
CA ASP A 111 16.30 18.85 4.59
C ASP A 111 15.22 19.66 3.88
N TYR A 112 15.09 19.51 2.55
CA TYR A 112 14.03 20.16 1.78
C TYR A 112 12.70 19.43 1.86
N ILE A 113 12.69 18.20 2.38
CA ILE A 113 11.47 17.43 2.59
C ILE A 113 10.79 17.95 3.87
N GLN A 114 9.82 18.84 3.67
CA GLN A 114 8.97 19.36 4.74
C GLN A 114 7.99 18.27 5.20
N LEU A 115 7.90 18.05 6.51
CA LEU A 115 6.92 17.12 7.06
C LEU A 115 5.50 17.63 6.84
N ALA A 116 4.55 16.72 6.70
CA ALA A 116 3.14 17.10 6.58
C ALA A 116 2.66 17.88 7.82
N GLN A 117 1.96 18.98 7.56
CA GLN A 117 1.44 19.91 8.57
C GLN A 117 -0.08 19.75 8.72
N TYR A 118 -0.52 19.50 9.95
CA TYR A 118 -1.95 19.26 10.26
C TYR A 118 -2.55 20.28 11.23
N GLY A 119 -1.97 21.47 11.29
CA GLY A 119 -2.45 22.56 12.14
C GLY A 119 -2.10 22.41 13.62
N THR A 120 -2.93 23.01 14.47
CA THR A 120 -2.58 23.23 15.89
C THR A 120 -3.35 22.37 16.89
N SER A 121 -4.32 21.57 16.42
CA SER A 121 -5.04 20.61 17.23
C SER A 121 -4.09 19.54 17.78
N ASN A 122 -4.40 18.94 18.91
CA ASN A 122 -3.54 17.92 19.49
C ASN A 122 -3.36 16.71 18.56
N ASN A 123 -4.44 16.28 17.89
CA ASN A 123 -4.37 15.23 16.87
C ASN A 123 -3.49 15.62 15.67
N GLY A 124 -3.59 16.88 15.21
CA GLY A 124 -2.75 17.39 14.13
C GLY A 124 -1.26 17.43 14.52
N LYS A 125 -0.95 18.01 15.67
CA LYS A 125 0.42 18.03 16.24
C LYS A 125 0.99 16.63 16.42
N MET A 126 0.19 15.69 16.91
CA MET A 126 0.62 14.30 17.09
C MET A 126 0.94 13.63 15.74
N LYS A 127 0.12 13.85 14.69
CA LYS A 127 0.40 13.33 13.34
C LYS A 127 1.67 13.90 12.73
N THR A 128 1.97 15.19 12.95
CA THR A 128 3.23 15.79 12.51
C THR A 128 4.42 15.28 13.35
N LEU A 129 4.26 15.14 14.67
CA LEU A 129 5.30 14.60 15.56
C LEU A 129 5.64 13.14 15.25
N TYR A 130 4.65 12.33 14.89
CA TYR A 130 4.87 10.97 14.41
C TYR A 130 5.85 10.95 13.23
N ARG A 131 5.66 11.85 12.25
CA ARG A 131 6.52 11.99 11.06
C ARG A 131 7.91 12.53 11.40
N GLU A 132 8.01 13.42 12.38
CA GLU A 132 9.30 13.86 12.92
C GLU A 132 10.09 12.67 13.51
N GLY A 133 9.41 11.77 14.22
CA GLY A 133 10.01 10.51 14.66
C GLY A 133 10.47 9.64 13.49
N LEU A 134 9.62 9.43 12.47
CA LEU A 134 9.98 8.66 11.27
C LEU A 134 11.20 9.24 10.54
N LYS A 135 11.26 10.57 10.40
CA LYS A 135 12.40 11.29 9.82
C LYS A 135 13.68 10.98 10.55
N ARG A 136 13.67 11.03 11.88
CA ARG A 136 14.88 10.81 12.70
C ARG A 136 15.29 9.34 12.76
N ARG A 137 14.33 8.43 12.73
CA ARG A 137 14.58 6.98 12.78
C ARG A 137 15.07 6.45 11.44
N TYR A 138 14.52 6.93 10.33
CA TYR A 138 14.67 6.28 9.02
C TYR A 138 15.19 7.18 7.89
N GLY A 139 15.29 8.49 8.13
CA GLY A 139 15.56 9.50 7.12
C GLY A 139 14.33 9.88 6.31
N SER A 140 14.35 11.08 5.70
CA SER A 140 13.20 11.59 4.95
C SER A 140 13.08 10.97 3.55
N LEU A 141 14.19 10.56 2.93
CA LEU A 141 14.18 10.04 1.56
C LEU A 141 13.35 8.77 1.41
N MET A 142 13.49 7.84 2.36
CA MET A 142 12.71 6.59 2.35
C MET A 142 11.21 6.88 2.41
N GLN A 143 10.83 7.89 3.19
CA GLN A 143 9.44 8.18 3.51
C GLN A 143 8.68 8.90 2.39
N ILE A 144 9.38 9.36 1.34
CA ILE A 144 8.76 9.96 0.15
C ILE A 144 8.65 9.01 -1.04
N ILE A 145 8.97 7.72 -0.84
CA ILE A 145 8.67 6.67 -1.80
C ILE A 145 7.15 6.44 -1.78
N SER A 146 6.50 6.57 -2.93
CA SER A 146 5.04 6.43 -3.02
C SER A 146 4.61 5.02 -3.42
N GLY A 147 3.44 4.61 -2.97
CA GLY A 147 2.79 3.37 -3.36
C GLY A 147 1.32 3.52 -3.73
N VAL A 148 0.70 2.36 -3.94
CA VAL A 148 -0.75 2.20 -4.00
C VAL A 148 -1.16 1.20 -2.92
N HIS A 149 -2.15 1.53 -2.10
CA HIS A 149 -2.81 0.55 -1.23
C HIS A 149 -4.14 0.16 -1.84
N PHE A 150 -4.36 -1.15 -1.95
CA PHE A 150 -5.61 -1.72 -2.43
C PHE A 150 -6.35 -2.35 -1.24
N ASN A 151 -7.45 -1.72 -0.86
CA ASN A 151 -8.33 -2.15 0.21
C ASN A 151 -9.41 -3.07 -0.36
N PHE A 152 -9.60 -4.25 0.22
CA PHE A 152 -10.51 -5.27 -0.31
C PHE A 152 -11.32 -5.97 0.79
N SER A 153 -12.61 -6.17 0.56
CA SER A 153 -13.48 -6.98 1.40
C SER A 153 -14.43 -7.88 0.61
N PHE A 154 -14.71 -9.06 1.17
CA PHE A 154 -15.76 -9.94 0.66
C PHE A 154 -17.13 -9.53 1.24
N PRO A 155 -18.22 -9.59 0.45
CA PRO A 155 -19.57 -9.28 0.92
C PRO A 155 -20.06 -10.36 1.91
N GLU A 156 -21.07 -10.05 2.72
CA GLU A 156 -21.69 -11.03 3.63
C GLU A 156 -22.21 -12.27 2.90
N SER A 157 -22.70 -12.12 1.67
CA SER A 157 -23.11 -13.24 0.82
C SER A 157 -22.00 -14.27 0.55
N PHE A 158 -20.73 -13.85 0.58
CA PHE A 158 -19.57 -14.74 0.46
C PHE A 158 -19.44 -15.61 1.70
N TRP A 159 -19.50 -14.99 2.88
CA TRP A 159 -19.36 -15.64 4.18
C TRP A 159 -20.55 -16.54 4.50
N ASP A 160 -21.76 -16.11 4.15
CA ASP A 160 -22.98 -16.92 4.24
C ASP A 160 -22.86 -18.19 3.40
N SER A 161 -22.33 -18.08 2.18
CA SER A 161 -22.13 -19.24 1.31
C SER A 161 -21.11 -20.20 1.90
N LEU A 162 -19.98 -19.70 2.42
CA LEU A 162 -18.87 -20.51 2.90
C LEU A 162 -19.13 -21.17 4.28
N PHE A 163 -19.82 -20.48 5.19
CA PHE A 163 -19.97 -20.94 6.58
C PHE A 163 -21.42 -21.18 7.00
N GLY A 164 -22.41 -20.84 6.17
CA GLY A 164 -23.83 -20.92 6.53
C GLY A 164 -24.26 -19.87 7.54
N GLU A 165 -25.44 -20.04 8.13
CA GLU A 165 -25.94 -19.18 9.21
C GLU A 165 -25.11 -19.37 10.48
N GLN A 166 -24.69 -18.26 11.09
CA GLN A 166 -23.89 -18.24 12.31
C GLN A 166 -24.42 -17.15 13.26
N THR A 167 -24.09 -17.23 14.54
CA THR A 167 -24.24 -16.09 15.46
C THR A 167 -23.26 -14.99 15.07
N GLU A 168 -23.50 -13.75 15.50
CA GLU A 168 -22.60 -12.62 15.23
C GLU A 168 -21.15 -12.88 15.71
N GLU A 169 -20.99 -13.50 16.89
CA GLU A 169 -19.69 -13.85 17.45
C GLU A 169 -18.97 -14.91 16.60
N ALA A 170 -19.65 -16.01 16.27
CA ALA A 170 -19.08 -17.06 15.42
C ALA A 170 -18.79 -16.56 13.99
N ARG A 171 -19.60 -15.63 13.47
CA ARG A 171 -19.36 -14.96 12.19
C ARG A 171 -18.09 -14.10 12.24
N CYS A 172 -17.91 -13.34 13.31
CA CYS A 172 -16.73 -12.50 13.52
C CYS A 172 -15.43 -13.34 13.55
N GLU A 173 -15.45 -14.45 14.30
CA GLU A 173 -14.34 -15.40 14.40
C GLU A 173 -14.04 -16.03 13.03
N ALA A 174 -15.05 -16.63 12.38
CA ALA A 174 -14.88 -17.30 11.09
C ALA A 174 -14.37 -16.36 9.99
N LYS A 175 -14.85 -15.11 9.94
CA LYS A 175 -14.34 -14.09 8.99
C LYS A 175 -12.89 -13.74 9.28
N SER A 176 -12.56 -13.54 10.56
CA SER A 176 -11.19 -13.19 10.96
C SER A 176 -10.22 -14.32 10.62
N ASP A 177 -10.57 -15.56 10.94
CA ASP A 177 -9.78 -16.75 10.61
C ASP A 177 -9.58 -16.92 9.10
N ALA A 178 -10.64 -16.70 8.31
CA ALA A 178 -10.55 -16.73 6.85
C ALA A 178 -9.61 -15.64 6.30
N TYR A 179 -9.69 -14.41 6.83
CA TYR A 179 -8.77 -13.33 6.44
C TYR A 179 -7.33 -13.61 6.87
N PHE A 180 -7.08 -14.23 8.03
CA PHE A 180 -5.73 -14.67 8.40
C PHE A 180 -5.23 -15.80 7.51
N GLY A 181 -6.10 -16.71 7.09
CA GLY A 181 -5.80 -17.70 6.05
C GLY A 181 -5.38 -17.05 4.73
N LEU A 182 -6.13 -16.04 4.29
CA LEU A 182 -5.78 -15.20 3.13
C LEU A 182 -4.40 -14.55 3.34
N ILE A 183 -4.13 -13.92 4.48
CA ILE A 183 -2.85 -13.26 4.78
C ILE A 183 -1.69 -14.26 4.71
N ARG A 184 -1.84 -15.47 5.26
CA ARG A 184 -0.80 -16.52 5.14
C ARG A 184 -0.54 -16.88 3.68
N ASN A 185 -1.60 -17.04 2.87
CA ASN A 185 -1.45 -17.29 1.44
C ASN A 185 -0.87 -16.09 0.68
N TYR A 186 -1.15 -14.86 1.12
CA TYR A 186 -0.53 -13.66 0.59
C TYR A 186 0.99 -13.67 0.83
N TYR A 187 1.46 -14.06 2.02
CA TYR A 187 2.91 -14.21 2.25
C TYR A 187 3.52 -15.30 1.35
N ARG A 188 2.79 -16.39 1.10
CA ARG A 188 3.25 -17.51 0.24
C ARG A 188 3.35 -17.16 -1.24
N PHE A 189 2.37 -16.43 -1.77
CA PHE A 189 2.16 -16.26 -3.22
C PHE A 189 2.09 -14.81 -3.69
N GLY A 190 2.05 -13.84 -2.76
CA GLY A 190 1.90 -12.43 -3.09
C GLY A 190 3.08 -11.83 -3.83
N TRP A 191 4.21 -12.55 -3.95
CA TRP A 191 5.31 -12.20 -4.86
C TRP A 191 4.86 -12.11 -6.33
N LEU A 192 3.71 -12.68 -6.71
CA LEU A 192 3.10 -12.46 -8.02
C LEU A 192 2.79 -10.97 -8.28
N ILE A 193 2.49 -10.19 -7.23
CA ILE A 193 2.19 -8.76 -7.34
C ILE A 193 3.42 -7.97 -7.80
N PRO A 194 4.58 -7.98 -7.10
CA PRO A 194 5.77 -7.32 -7.61
C PRO A 194 6.27 -7.94 -8.91
N TYR A 195 6.07 -9.25 -9.17
CA TYR A 195 6.42 -9.84 -10.46
C TYR A 195 5.70 -9.15 -11.64
N PHE A 196 4.36 -9.09 -11.62
CA PHE A 196 3.60 -8.50 -12.72
C PHE A 196 3.64 -6.97 -12.70
N PHE A 197 3.49 -6.38 -11.50
CA PHE A 197 3.16 -4.97 -11.33
C PHE A 197 4.21 -4.16 -10.58
N GLY A 198 5.35 -4.77 -10.21
CA GLY A 198 6.50 -4.01 -9.74
C GLY A 198 6.92 -2.97 -10.79
N ALA A 199 7.14 -1.75 -10.35
CA ALA A 199 7.40 -0.61 -11.21
C ALA A 199 8.55 0.26 -10.69
N SER A 200 9.52 -0.38 -10.03
CA SER A 200 10.69 0.28 -9.49
C SER A 200 11.97 -0.54 -9.72
N PRO A 201 12.31 -0.93 -10.96
CA PRO A 201 13.55 -1.66 -11.26
C PRO A 201 14.80 -0.77 -11.15
N ALA A 202 14.61 0.53 -11.03
CA ALA A 202 15.63 1.56 -11.08
C ALA A 202 15.37 2.65 -10.03
N LEU A 203 16.43 3.37 -9.63
CA LEU A 203 16.39 4.47 -8.68
C LEU A 203 17.43 5.55 -9.02
N CYS A 204 17.20 6.77 -8.53
CA CYS A 204 18.17 7.86 -8.67
C CYS A 204 19.24 7.77 -7.56
N PRO A 205 20.52 8.11 -7.80
CA PRO A 205 21.61 7.90 -6.85
C PRO A 205 21.44 8.56 -5.48
N SER A 206 20.62 9.62 -5.41
CA SER A 206 20.25 10.28 -4.16
C SER A 206 19.72 9.29 -3.11
N PHE A 207 19.04 8.22 -3.54
CA PHE A 207 18.43 7.20 -2.67
C PHE A 207 19.42 6.28 -1.95
N ILE A 208 20.63 6.13 -2.49
CA ILE A 208 21.67 5.30 -1.87
C ILE A 208 22.84 6.13 -1.36
N LYS A 209 22.70 7.46 -1.36
CA LYS A 209 23.77 8.36 -0.91
C LYS A 209 24.07 8.10 0.56
N GLY A 210 25.31 7.72 0.86
CA GLY A 210 25.73 7.38 2.23
C GLY A 210 25.38 5.96 2.68
N ARG A 211 24.79 5.12 1.81
CA ARG A 211 24.54 3.70 2.09
C ARG A 211 25.49 2.84 1.25
N GLU A 212 26.23 1.94 1.90
CA GLU A 212 26.96 0.91 1.19
C GLU A 212 25.99 -0.19 0.73
N THR A 213 26.08 -0.58 -0.55
CA THR A 213 25.28 -1.68 -1.09
C THR A 213 26.15 -2.64 -1.88
N LYS A 214 25.90 -3.94 -1.70
CA LYS A 214 26.56 -5.03 -2.46
C LYS A 214 25.79 -5.40 -3.72
N LEU A 215 24.65 -4.75 -3.97
CA LEU A 215 23.82 -5.05 -5.13
C LEU A 215 24.54 -4.62 -6.43
N PRO A 216 24.53 -5.46 -7.47
CA PRO A 216 25.30 -5.24 -8.70
C PRO A 216 24.59 -4.26 -9.63
N PHE A 217 24.49 -3.00 -9.22
CA PHE A 217 23.82 -1.96 -10.00
C PHE A 217 24.52 -1.70 -11.34
N GLU A 218 23.72 -1.70 -12.41
CA GLU A 218 24.08 -1.10 -13.69
C GLU A 218 23.62 0.37 -13.75
N LYS A 219 24.09 1.10 -14.76
CA LYS A 219 23.81 2.54 -14.90
C LYS A 219 23.26 2.89 -16.28
N VAL A 220 22.32 3.83 -16.30
CA VAL A 220 21.91 4.57 -17.50
C VAL A 220 21.87 6.06 -17.17
N GLY A 221 22.81 6.82 -17.75
CA GLY A 221 23.11 8.15 -17.23
C GLY A 221 23.49 8.05 -15.74
N GLU A 222 22.84 8.85 -14.90
CA GLU A 222 23.00 8.76 -13.44
C GLU A 222 22.08 7.73 -12.78
N THR A 223 21.03 7.25 -13.45
CA THR A 223 20.09 6.28 -12.86
C THR A 223 20.76 4.92 -12.65
N LEU A 224 20.56 4.36 -11.45
CA LEU A 224 21.01 3.02 -11.07
C LEU A 224 19.85 2.03 -11.27
N TYR A 225 20.13 0.83 -11.76
CA TYR A 225 19.11 -0.20 -11.89
C TYR A 225 19.69 -1.61 -11.72
N LEU A 226 18.84 -2.57 -11.38
CA LEU A 226 19.16 -3.99 -11.46
C LEU A 226 18.50 -4.59 -12.71
N PRO A 227 19.25 -5.32 -13.57
CA PRO A 227 18.77 -5.72 -14.90
C PRO A 227 17.48 -6.53 -14.90
N LYS A 228 17.22 -7.28 -13.83
CA LYS A 228 16.10 -8.21 -13.67
C LYS A 228 15.20 -7.90 -12.47
N ALA A 229 15.44 -6.80 -11.76
CA ALA A 229 14.58 -6.38 -10.66
C ALA A 229 13.19 -5.99 -11.14
N THR A 230 12.26 -6.09 -10.20
CA THR A 230 10.85 -5.76 -10.38
C THR A 230 10.45 -4.54 -9.54
N ALA A 231 10.64 -4.62 -8.22
CA ALA A 231 10.13 -3.63 -7.27
C ALA A 231 11.14 -3.27 -6.17
N LEU A 232 12.20 -2.49 -6.48
CA LEU A 232 13.17 -2.05 -5.47
C LEU A 232 12.55 -1.26 -4.33
N ARG A 233 11.37 -0.66 -4.51
CA ARG A 233 10.55 -0.08 -3.43
C ARG A 233 10.30 -1.07 -2.29
N LEU A 234 10.19 -2.37 -2.57
CA LEU A 234 9.96 -3.41 -1.57
C LEU A 234 11.25 -4.05 -1.03
N SER A 235 12.42 -3.63 -1.50
CA SER A 235 13.72 -4.10 -1.02
C SER A 235 14.22 -3.31 0.19
N ASP A 236 15.33 -3.75 0.77
CA ASP A 236 16.08 -3.03 1.82
C ASP A 236 16.62 -1.65 1.41
N LEU A 237 16.58 -1.33 0.12
CA LEU A 237 16.87 0.02 -0.38
C LEU A 237 15.63 0.91 -0.49
N GLY A 238 14.45 0.30 -0.43
CA GLY A 238 13.16 0.96 -0.51
C GLY A 238 12.58 1.17 0.88
N TYR A 239 11.34 0.71 1.06
CA TYR A 239 10.47 1.01 2.20
C TYR A 239 10.45 -0.11 3.25
N THR A 240 11.57 -0.79 3.47
CA THR A 240 11.72 -1.79 4.55
C THR A 240 12.69 -1.30 5.62
N ASN A 241 12.49 -1.76 6.85
CA ASN A 241 13.25 -1.31 8.02
C ASN A 241 13.79 -2.50 8.80
N SER A 242 15.11 -2.57 8.92
CA SER A 242 15.82 -3.61 9.68
C SER A 242 15.49 -3.60 11.18
N ALA A 243 15.15 -2.45 11.77
CA ALA A 243 14.77 -2.39 13.18
C ALA A 243 13.47 -3.16 13.47
N GLN A 244 12.65 -3.43 12.43
CA GLN A 244 11.43 -4.24 12.56
C GLN A 244 11.65 -5.72 12.25
N SER A 245 12.81 -6.13 11.71
CA SER A 245 13.05 -7.54 11.37
C SER A 245 13.10 -8.45 12.60
N VAL A 246 13.34 -7.87 13.79
CA VAL A 246 13.28 -8.57 15.08
C VAL A 246 11.84 -8.81 15.58
N LEU A 247 10.84 -8.13 14.99
CA LEU A 247 9.45 -8.26 15.39
C LEU A 247 8.87 -9.60 14.90
N LYS A 248 8.47 -10.45 15.86
CA LYS A 248 7.83 -11.73 15.59
C LYS A 248 6.32 -11.59 15.73
N ILE A 249 5.69 -11.01 14.72
CA ILE A 249 4.22 -10.89 14.64
C ILE A 249 3.68 -12.07 13.83
N GLY A 250 2.88 -12.91 14.49
CA GLY A 250 2.27 -14.08 13.86
C GLY A 250 0.99 -13.75 13.08
N PHE A 251 0.64 -14.64 12.15
CA PHE A 251 -0.53 -14.50 11.27
C PHE A 251 -1.43 -15.76 11.29
N ASN A 252 -1.38 -16.56 12.37
CA ASN A 252 -2.21 -17.76 12.48
C ASN A 252 -3.62 -17.43 12.98
N SER A 253 -3.76 -16.45 13.87
CA SER A 253 -5.05 -15.97 14.39
C SER A 253 -5.02 -14.48 14.70
N LEU A 254 -6.21 -13.90 14.91
CA LEU A 254 -6.37 -12.52 15.35
C LEU A 254 -5.68 -12.23 16.67
N ASP A 255 -5.86 -13.10 17.66
CA ASP A 255 -5.27 -12.94 18.99
C ASP A 255 -3.74 -12.94 18.93
N GLN A 256 -3.15 -13.88 18.17
CA GLN A 256 -1.69 -13.93 18.00
C GLN A 256 -1.15 -12.65 17.35
N TYR A 257 -1.85 -12.12 16.34
CA TYR A 257 -1.47 -10.87 15.68
C TYR A 257 -1.55 -9.68 16.64
N LEU A 258 -2.65 -9.57 17.40
CA LEU A 258 -2.85 -8.50 18.36
C LEU A 258 -1.85 -8.55 19.52
N GLU A 259 -1.53 -9.74 20.02
CA GLU A 259 -0.49 -9.94 21.04
C GLU A 259 0.87 -9.48 20.53
N GLY A 260 1.28 -9.94 19.33
CA GLY A 260 2.56 -9.55 18.72
C GLY A 260 2.66 -8.05 18.44
N LEU A 261 1.59 -7.43 17.93
CA LEU A 261 1.54 -5.98 17.71
C LEU A 261 1.60 -5.21 19.03
N ASN A 262 0.86 -5.64 20.05
CA ASN A 262 0.88 -5.03 21.38
C ASN A 262 2.24 -5.14 22.07
N GLN A 263 2.96 -6.23 21.85
CA GLN A 263 4.32 -6.39 22.33
C GLN A 263 5.27 -5.45 21.58
N ALA A 264 5.16 -5.34 20.25
CA ALA A 264 6.01 -4.50 19.43
C ALA A 264 5.95 -3.01 19.82
N ILE A 265 4.73 -2.47 20.04
CA ILE A 265 4.55 -1.06 20.44
C ILE A 265 5.02 -0.77 21.88
N ARG A 266 5.24 -1.79 22.70
CA ARG A 266 5.76 -1.69 24.08
C ARG A 266 7.25 -2.01 24.21
N THR A 267 7.88 -2.52 23.14
CA THR A 267 9.28 -2.95 23.18
C THR A 267 10.20 -1.73 23.04
N PRO A 268 11.03 -1.40 24.05
CA PRO A 268 12.00 -0.30 23.93
C PRO A 268 13.06 -0.58 22.86
N SER A 269 13.54 0.45 22.18
CA SER A 269 14.69 0.38 21.26
C SER A 269 15.86 1.19 21.82
N GLU A 270 17.02 0.55 21.98
CA GLU A 270 18.25 1.25 22.42
C GLU A 270 18.65 2.32 21.41
N GLU A 271 18.62 1.99 20.11
CA GLU A 271 18.92 2.91 19.01
C GLU A 271 18.00 4.15 19.03
N PHE A 272 16.69 3.95 19.22
CA PHE A 272 15.75 5.08 19.23
C PHE A 272 15.77 5.85 20.55
N ALA A 273 16.23 5.24 21.65
CA ALA A 273 16.44 5.96 22.90
C ALA A 273 17.55 7.00 22.80
N GLU A 274 18.60 6.76 21.99
CA GLU A 274 19.71 7.71 21.78
C GLU A 274 19.26 9.03 21.12
N ILE A 275 18.20 8.99 20.30
CA ILE A 275 17.60 10.19 19.68
C ILE A 275 16.99 11.12 20.74
N GLY A 276 16.48 10.53 21.83
CA GLY A 276 15.67 11.16 22.87
C GLY A 276 14.22 11.41 22.43
N THR A 277 13.26 11.35 23.38
CA THR A 277 11.84 11.64 23.10
C THR A 277 11.56 13.14 23.09
N LYS A 278 12.03 13.85 24.12
CA LYS A 278 11.95 15.31 24.25
C LYS A 278 13.33 15.82 24.71
N VAL A 279 13.95 16.69 23.91
CA VAL A 279 15.32 17.20 24.15
C VAL A 279 15.28 18.70 24.02
N ASP A 280 15.83 19.41 25.01
CA ASP A 280 15.81 20.88 25.10
C ASP A 280 14.41 21.49 24.97
N GLY A 281 13.39 20.79 25.46
CA GLY A 281 11.98 21.21 25.42
C GLY A 281 11.24 20.83 24.14
N GLU A 282 11.92 20.33 23.11
CA GLU A 282 11.35 19.98 21.81
C GLU A 282 11.15 18.47 21.66
N TYR A 283 9.98 18.06 21.18
CA TYR A 283 9.73 16.64 20.88
C TYR A 283 10.43 16.23 19.58
N ARG A 284 11.04 15.05 19.61
CA ARG A 284 11.75 14.44 18.47
C ARG A 284 11.05 13.20 17.94
N GLN A 285 10.23 12.55 18.76
CA GLN A 285 9.46 11.35 18.44
C GLN A 285 8.37 11.17 19.50
N LEU A 286 7.38 10.31 19.24
CA LEU A 286 6.29 10.06 20.19
C LEU A 286 6.74 9.24 21.41
N ASN A 287 7.64 8.27 21.20
CA ASN A 287 8.27 7.45 22.23
C ASN A 287 9.59 6.86 21.67
N SER A 288 10.31 6.07 22.46
CA SER A 288 11.55 5.38 22.06
C SER A 288 11.36 3.86 21.91
N ASN A 289 10.14 3.40 21.66
CA ASN A 289 9.86 1.99 21.39
C ASN A 289 10.13 1.66 19.92
N VAL A 290 10.26 0.36 19.60
CA VAL A 290 10.49 -0.14 18.23
C VAL A 290 9.46 0.44 17.25
N LEU A 291 8.19 0.55 17.68
CA LEU A 291 7.14 1.28 16.96
C LEU A 291 6.64 2.44 17.82
N GLN A 292 6.50 3.64 17.24
CA GLN A 292 5.85 4.76 17.92
C GLN A 292 4.36 4.49 18.13
N ILE A 293 3.70 4.00 17.08
CA ILE A 293 2.29 3.62 17.02
C ILE A 293 2.12 2.45 16.03
N GLU A 294 0.96 1.80 16.06
CA GLU A 294 0.64 0.62 15.24
C GLU A 294 0.83 0.86 13.73
N ASN A 295 0.59 2.09 13.25
CA ASN A 295 0.74 2.47 11.85
C ASN A 295 2.19 2.36 11.33
N GLU A 296 3.19 2.34 12.21
CA GLU A 296 4.62 2.24 11.86
C GLU A 296 5.01 0.82 11.44
N LEU A 297 4.19 -0.21 11.71
CA LEU A 297 4.48 -1.59 11.34
C LEU A 297 4.49 -1.79 9.83
N TYR A 298 5.64 -1.86 9.20
CA TYR A 298 5.74 -2.10 7.76
C TYR A 298 5.40 -3.56 7.43
N ALA A 299 4.28 -3.76 6.73
CA ALA A 299 3.81 -5.06 6.30
C ALA A 299 3.26 -4.96 4.86
N PRO A 300 3.47 -5.98 4.00
CA PRO A 300 3.00 -5.96 2.62
C PRO A 300 1.48 -6.16 2.51
N ILE A 301 0.83 -6.66 3.56
CA ILE A 301 -0.61 -6.77 3.73
C ILE A 301 -0.98 -6.56 5.21
N ARG A 302 -2.11 -5.92 5.49
CA ARG A 302 -2.59 -5.71 6.88
C ARG A 302 -4.07 -6.10 7.04
N PRO A 303 -4.47 -6.74 8.15
CA PRO A 303 -5.87 -6.85 8.55
C PRO A 303 -6.37 -5.48 9.03
N LYS A 304 -7.61 -5.13 8.68
CA LYS A 304 -8.16 -3.82 8.98
C LYS A 304 -9.62 -3.88 9.41
N ARG A 305 -10.00 -2.86 10.16
CA ARG A 305 -11.38 -2.53 10.53
C ARG A 305 -11.50 -1.03 10.66
N VAL A 306 -12.66 -0.48 10.27
CA VAL A 306 -12.93 0.94 10.44
C VAL A 306 -12.98 1.26 11.94
N ALA A 307 -12.06 2.10 12.39
CA ALA A 307 -11.98 2.54 13.77
C ALA A 307 -13.03 3.61 14.08
N LYS A 308 -13.60 3.56 15.28
CA LYS A 308 -14.44 4.63 15.83
C LYS A 308 -13.56 5.84 16.22
N SER A 309 -14.17 7.00 16.42
CA SER A 309 -13.44 8.19 16.88
C SER A 309 -12.70 7.89 18.19
N GLY A 310 -11.38 8.14 18.21
CA GLY A 310 -10.50 7.87 19.36
C GLY A 310 -10.08 6.41 19.53
N GLU A 311 -10.57 5.49 18.70
CA GLU A 311 -10.21 4.06 18.75
C GLU A 311 -8.95 3.79 17.92
N LYS A 312 -8.03 2.98 18.46
CA LYS A 312 -6.83 2.56 17.74
C LYS A 312 -7.12 1.42 16.76
N PRO A 313 -6.32 1.25 15.70
CA PRO A 313 -6.46 0.11 14.79
C PRO A 313 -6.52 -1.26 15.49
N SER A 314 -5.67 -1.52 16.49
CA SER A 314 -5.68 -2.78 17.24
C SER A 314 -6.93 -2.96 18.10
N GLU A 315 -7.43 -1.88 18.70
CA GLU A 315 -8.66 -1.87 19.50
C GLU A 315 -9.89 -2.14 18.62
N ALA A 316 -9.94 -1.54 17.43
CA ALA A 316 -10.99 -1.79 16.45
C ALA A 316 -11.03 -3.27 16.03
N LEU A 317 -9.87 -3.85 15.73
CA LEU A 317 -9.72 -5.27 15.41
C LEU A 317 -10.12 -6.17 16.59
N ALA A 318 -9.66 -5.88 17.81
CA ALA A 318 -10.04 -6.65 19.00
C ALA A 318 -11.55 -6.61 19.26
N ARG A 319 -12.19 -5.47 19.00
CA ARG A 319 -13.62 -5.28 19.25
C ARG A 319 -14.51 -6.10 18.32
N ALA A 320 -14.15 -6.22 17.04
CA ALA A 320 -15.07 -6.77 16.04
C ALA A 320 -14.39 -7.56 14.92
N GLY A 321 -13.15 -8.01 15.12
CA GLY A 321 -12.43 -8.83 14.14
C GLY A 321 -12.06 -8.09 12.86
N VAL A 322 -11.66 -8.85 11.85
CA VAL A 322 -11.24 -8.29 10.55
C VAL A 322 -12.46 -7.94 9.68
N GLU A 323 -12.46 -6.74 9.13
CA GLU A 323 -13.51 -6.27 8.21
C GLU A 323 -13.06 -6.34 6.75
N TYR A 324 -11.83 -5.91 6.49
CA TYR A 324 -11.20 -5.87 5.18
C TYR A 324 -9.68 -6.06 5.30
N ILE A 325 -9.02 -6.28 4.17
CA ILE A 325 -7.55 -6.34 4.08
C ILE A 325 -7.02 -5.19 3.24
N GLU A 326 -5.85 -4.70 3.61
CA GLU A 326 -5.12 -3.63 2.92
C GLU A 326 -3.86 -4.23 2.29
N VAL A 327 -3.84 -4.37 0.96
CA VAL A 327 -2.67 -4.77 0.17
C VAL A 327 -1.79 -3.56 -0.07
N ARG A 328 -0.53 -3.61 0.36
CA ARG A 328 0.39 -2.45 0.37
C ARG A 328 1.60 -2.59 -0.55
N SER A 329 1.72 -3.72 -1.25
CA SER A 329 2.90 -4.04 -2.07
C SER A 329 2.79 -3.60 -3.53
N LEU A 330 1.78 -2.82 -3.92
CA LEU A 330 1.70 -2.27 -5.27
C LEU A 330 2.59 -1.04 -5.38
N ASP A 331 3.45 -1.05 -6.39
CA ASP A 331 4.07 0.18 -6.86
C ASP A 331 3.06 1.01 -7.66
N VAL A 332 3.34 2.30 -7.79
CA VAL A 332 2.58 3.19 -8.68
C VAL A 332 2.78 2.71 -10.11
N ASN A 333 1.69 2.38 -10.80
CA ASN A 333 1.72 2.01 -12.21
C ASN A 333 2.06 3.26 -13.06
N PRO A 334 3.24 3.31 -13.68
CA PRO A 334 3.70 4.48 -14.42
C PRO A 334 2.94 4.67 -15.73
N PHE A 335 2.23 3.64 -16.21
CA PHE A 335 1.47 3.65 -17.45
C PHE A 335 -0.03 3.93 -17.23
N SER A 336 -0.42 4.23 -15.99
CA SER A 336 -1.74 4.75 -15.64
C SER A 336 -1.59 6.16 -15.08
N SER A 337 -2.37 7.12 -15.59
CA SER A 337 -2.35 8.49 -15.07
C SER A 337 -2.78 8.59 -13.61
N ILE A 338 -3.53 7.60 -13.11
CA ILE A 338 -4.01 7.51 -11.72
C ILE A 338 -3.24 6.49 -10.88
N GLY A 339 -2.14 5.92 -11.41
CA GLY A 339 -1.25 5.01 -10.67
C GLY A 339 -1.72 3.56 -10.52
N ILE A 340 -2.91 3.20 -11.00
CA ILE A 340 -3.44 1.82 -11.07
C ILE A 340 -4.40 1.69 -12.26
N ASN A 341 -4.60 0.49 -12.81
CA ASN A 341 -5.56 0.24 -13.90
C ASN A 341 -6.53 -0.92 -13.59
N GLU A 342 -7.52 -1.14 -14.46
CA GLU A 342 -8.52 -2.19 -14.30
C GLU A 342 -7.91 -3.60 -14.22
N GLN A 343 -6.89 -3.88 -15.03
CA GLN A 343 -6.25 -5.20 -15.06
C GLN A 343 -5.61 -5.54 -13.71
N GLN A 344 -4.97 -4.57 -13.05
CA GLN A 344 -4.42 -4.75 -11.70
C GLN A 344 -5.53 -5.03 -10.68
N VAL A 345 -6.63 -4.26 -10.71
CA VAL A 345 -7.77 -4.47 -9.81
C VAL A 345 -8.37 -5.87 -10.00
N ARG A 346 -8.61 -6.28 -11.25
CA ARG A 346 -9.18 -7.60 -11.57
C ARG A 346 -8.26 -8.74 -11.17
N PHE A 347 -6.95 -8.59 -11.38
CA PHE A 347 -5.99 -9.58 -10.87
C PHE A 347 -6.05 -9.69 -9.35
N LEU A 348 -6.13 -8.58 -8.62
CA LEU A 348 -6.22 -8.59 -7.16
C LEU A 348 -7.51 -9.26 -6.69
N ASP A 349 -8.64 -8.99 -7.33
CA ASP A 349 -9.90 -9.69 -7.02
C ASP A 349 -9.75 -11.21 -7.16
N LEU A 350 -9.15 -11.69 -8.27
CA LEU A 350 -8.90 -13.11 -8.52
C LEU A 350 -7.94 -13.69 -7.49
N PHE A 351 -6.81 -13.02 -7.25
CA PHE A 351 -5.75 -13.48 -6.38
C PHE A 351 -6.19 -13.53 -4.92
N LEU A 352 -6.92 -12.53 -4.44
CA LEU A 352 -7.44 -12.49 -3.07
C LEU A 352 -8.56 -13.52 -2.86
N THR A 353 -9.44 -13.69 -3.86
CA THR A 353 -10.44 -14.77 -3.85
C THR A 353 -9.78 -16.15 -3.80
N TRP A 354 -8.76 -16.38 -4.61
CA TRP A 354 -8.00 -17.62 -4.57
C TRP A 354 -7.30 -17.82 -3.22
N SER A 355 -6.74 -16.74 -2.66
CA SER A 355 -6.00 -16.78 -1.40
C SER A 355 -6.89 -17.14 -0.20
N VAL A 356 -8.14 -16.66 -0.14
CA VAL A 356 -9.08 -17.00 0.94
C VAL A 356 -9.63 -18.42 0.81
N LEU A 357 -9.80 -18.92 -0.42
CA LEU A 357 -10.37 -20.25 -0.67
C LEU A 357 -9.32 -21.37 -0.63
N SER A 358 -8.05 -21.04 -0.87
CA SER A 358 -6.95 -22.02 -0.84
C SER A 358 -6.58 -22.41 0.59
N ASP A 359 -6.09 -23.63 0.76
CA ASP A 359 -5.61 -24.09 2.05
C ASP A 359 -4.46 -23.22 2.56
N SER A 360 -4.54 -22.90 3.84
CA SER A 360 -3.65 -21.96 4.49
C SER A 360 -3.13 -22.56 5.79
N ALA A 361 -2.26 -23.57 5.68
CA ALA A 361 -1.56 -24.13 6.84
C ALA A 361 -0.98 -22.99 7.71
N GLU A 362 -0.90 -23.19 9.02
CA GLU A 362 -0.23 -22.26 9.92
C GLU A 362 1.21 -22.02 9.47
N MET A 363 1.77 -20.90 9.92
CA MET A 363 3.12 -20.48 9.57
C MET A 363 3.85 -20.08 10.84
N ASP A 364 5.00 -20.70 11.10
CA ASP A 364 5.93 -20.24 12.12
C ASP A 364 6.89 -19.16 11.56
N ASN A 365 7.78 -18.63 12.41
CA ASN A 365 8.73 -17.61 11.99
C ASN A 365 9.74 -18.12 10.95
N CYS A 366 10.15 -19.39 11.04
CA CYS A 366 11.10 -20.00 10.11
C CYS A 366 10.46 -20.10 8.71
N GLU A 367 9.23 -20.61 8.65
CA GLU A 367 8.47 -20.66 7.41
C GLU A 367 8.26 -19.26 6.82
N LEU A 368 7.87 -18.28 7.63
CA LEU A 368 7.68 -16.90 7.17
C LEU A 368 8.95 -16.32 6.54
N GLU A 369 10.13 -16.58 7.12
CA GLU A 369 11.41 -16.18 6.55
C GLU A 369 11.69 -16.87 5.20
N CYS A 370 11.40 -18.16 5.08
CA CYS A 370 11.52 -18.89 3.81
C CYS A 370 10.61 -18.30 2.71
N TRP A 371 9.40 -17.86 3.06
CA TRP A 371 8.50 -17.17 2.12
C TRP A 371 9.02 -15.78 1.75
N ARG A 372 9.57 -15.02 2.71
CA ARG A 372 10.22 -13.72 2.45
C ARG A 372 11.43 -13.84 1.52
N ASP A 373 12.18 -14.94 1.56
CA ASP A 373 13.27 -15.20 0.61
C ASP A 373 12.77 -15.23 -0.84
N ASN A 374 11.62 -15.87 -1.10
CA ASN A 374 11.02 -15.84 -2.44
C ASN A 374 10.64 -14.42 -2.86
N TRP A 375 10.06 -13.62 -1.96
CA TRP A 375 9.77 -12.21 -2.25
C TRP A 375 11.04 -11.45 -2.62
N ASN A 376 12.12 -11.58 -1.85
CA ASN A 376 13.39 -10.90 -2.10
C ASN A 376 13.99 -11.29 -3.46
N LYS A 377 13.95 -12.57 -3.84
CA LYS A 377 14.36 -13.03 -5.17
C LYS A 377 13.54 -12.39 -6.27
N VAL A 378 12.21 -12.38 -6.14
CA VAL A 378 11.34 -11.76 -7.14
C VAL A 378 11.55 -10.26 -7.25
N ILE A 379 11.76 -9.58 -6.11
CA ILE A 379 12.04 -8.14 -6.04
C ILE A 379 13.34 -7.80 -6.79
N LEU A 380 14.43 -8.52 -6.54
CA LEU A 380 15.75 -8.19 -7.05
C LEU A 380 16.04 -8.75 -8.45
N GLU A 381 15.43 -9.89 -8.80
CA GLU A 381 15.72 -10.61 -10.04
C GLU A 381 14.52 -11.37 -10.63
N GLY A 382 13.28 -11.00 -10.28
CA GLY A 382 12.05 -11.69 -10.71
C GLY A 382 11.85 -11.84 -12.22
N ARG A 383 12.47 -10.99 -13.05
CA ARG A 383 12.43 -11.14 -14.52
C ARG A 383 13.45 -12.16 -15.07
N GLN A 384 14.24 -12.79 -14.22
CA GLN A 384 15.18 -13.85 -14.61
C GLN A 384 14.39 -15.10 -15.01
N VAL A 385 14.55 -15.54 -16.27
CA VAL A 385 13.91 -16.76 -16.77
C VAL A 385 14.51 -17.97 -16.05
N GLY A 386 13.64 -18.83 -15.49
CA GLY A 386 14.06 -20.00 -14.73
C GLY A 386 14.49 -19.72 -13.29
N LEU A 387 14.17 -18.53 -12.73
CA LEU A 387 14.40 -18.22 -11.32
C LEU A 387 13.75 -19.28 -10.43
N GLU A 388 14.55 -19.98 -9.61
CA GLU A 388 14.04 -20.99 -8.68
C GLU A 388 13.47 -20.35 -7.41
N LEU A 389 12.24 -20.71 -7.09
CA LEU A 389 11.56 -20.39 -5.84
C LEU A 389 11.36 -21.68 -5.03
N LYS A 390 11.17 -21.53 -3.71
CA LYS A 390 11.06 -22.65 -2.77
C LYS A 390 9.69 -22.70 -2.12
N ILE A 391 9.05 -23.86 -2.08
CA ILE A 391 7.78 -24.04 -1.36
C ILE A 391 8.07 -24.29 0.13
N GLY A 392 7.98 -23.25 0.97
CA GLY A 392 8.30 -23.34 2.40
C GLY A 392 9.77 -23.69 2.68
N CYS A 393 10.09 -24.14 3.89
CA CYS A 393 11.48 -24.43 4.26
C CYS A 393 11.99 -25.82 3.85
N ASP A 394 11.12 -26.78 3.58
CA ASP A 394 11.54 -28.15 3.21
C ASP A 394 10.86 -28.68 1.94
N GLY A 395 10.10 -27.85 1.23
CA GLY A 395 9.37 -28.27 0.05
C GLY A 395 10.18 -28.26 -1.24
N GLU A 396 9.48 -28.58 -2.32
CA GLU A 396 10.03 -28.61 -3.67
C GLU A 396 10.52 -27.23 -4.13
N ARG A 397 11.41 -27.26 -5.13
CA ARG A 397 11.79 -26.07 -5.88
C ARG A 397 11.08 -26.09 -7.22
N LEU A 398 10.50 -24.96 -7.59
CA LEU A 398 9.89 -24.76 -8.90
C LEU A 398 10.45 -23.48 -9.50
N SER A 399 10.51 -23.42 -10.83
CA SER A 399 10.71 -22.13 -11.49
C SER A 399 9.53 -21.21 -11.16
N LEU A 400 9.81 -19.91 -11.11
CA LEU A 400 8.77 -18.88 -10.97
C LEU A 400 7.65 -19.09 -12.01
N GLN A 401 8.03 -19.42 -13.25
CA GLN A 401 7.09 -19.65 -14.35
C GLN A 401 6.17 -20.83 -14.09
N ASP A 402 6.71 -21.98 -13.70
CA ASP A 402 5.91 -23.18 -13.44
C ASP A 402 4.96 -22.97 -12.25
N TRP A 403 5.43 -22.26 -11.23
CA TRP A 403 4.62 -21.96 -10.07
C TRP A 403 3.50 -20.96 -10.40
N ALA A 404 3.80 -19.89 -11.11
CA ALA A 404 2.79 -18.93 -11.56
C ALA A 404 1.72 -19.64 -12.41
N LYS A 405 2.12 -20.47 -13.39
CA LYS A 405 1.18 -21.26 -14.20
C LYS A 405 0.32 -22.22 -13.38
N ARG A 406 0.86 -22.79 -12.30
CA ARG A 406 0.08 -23.63 -11.37
C ARG A 406 -1.02 -22.84 -10.68
N VAL A 407 -0.73 -21.62 -10.21
CA VAL A 407 -1.73 -20.74 -9.59
C VAL A 407 -2.77 -20.27 -10.62
N PHE A 408 -2.33 -19.91 -11.83
CA PHE A 408 -3.22 -19.40 -12.88
C PHE A 408 -4.28 -20.41 -13.36
N LYS A 409 -4.01 -21.72 -13.23
CA LYS A 409 -5.04 -22.74 -13.46
C LYS A 409 -6.27 -22.53 -12.59
N ASP A 410 -6.07 -22.22 -11.31
CA ASP A 410 -7.15 -21.96 -10.36
C ASP A 410 -7.75 -20.57 -10.56
N LEU A 411 -6.93 -19.56 -10.84
CA LEU A 411 -7.41 -18.20 -11.14
C LEU A 411 -8.33 -18.18 -12.37
N ARG A 412 -8.05 -19.00 -13.38
CA ARG A 412 -8.89 -19.11 -14.58
C ARG A 412 -10.29 -19.65 -14.26
N VAL A 413 -10.39 -20.66 -13.38
CA VAL A 413 -11.69 -21.18 -12.93
C VAL A 413 -12.49 -20.11 -12.18
N ILE A 414 -11.82 -19.30 -11.35
CA ILE A 414 -12.48 -18.17 -10.68
C ILE A 414 -12.91 -17.11 -11.71
N ALA A 415 -12.04 -16.77 -12.66
CA ALA A 415 -12.32 -15.78 -13.69
C ALA A 415 -13.55 -16.15 -14.54
N GLU A 416 -13.70 -17.42 -14.91
CA GLU A 416 -14.88 -17.92 -15.61
C GLU A 416 -16.17 -17.71 -14.81
N LEU A 417 -16.16 -17.95 -13.50
CA LEU A 417 -17.31 -17.73 -12.63
C LEU A 417 -17.63 -16.24 -12.44
N MET A 418 -16.61 -15.41 -12.26
CA MET A 418 -16.78 -13.96 -12.12
C MET A 418 -17.34 -13.33 -13.41
N ASP A 419 -16.81 -13.72 -14.57
CA ASP A 419 -17.30 -13.26 -15.88
C ASP A 419 -18.70 -13.79 -16.20
N ALA A 420 -19.05 -15.01 -15.78
CA ALA A 420 -20.39 -15.55 -15.96
C ALA A 420 -21.45 -14.75 -15.18
N GLU A 421 -21.11 -14.23 -14.00
CA GLU A 421 -21.99 -13.37 -13.20
C GLU A 421 -22.03 -11.93 -13.74
N GLN A 422 -20.88 -11.32 -14.01
CA GLN A 422 -20.80 -9.90 -14.36
C GLN A 422 -21.08 -9.63 -15.85
N GLY A 423 -21.00 -10.66 -16.69
CA GLY A 423 -21.05 -10.57 -18.14
C GLY A 423 -19.72 -10.14 -18.76
N GLY A 424 -19.49 -10.57 -20.01
CA GLY A 424 -18.25 -10.29 -20.72
C GLY A 424 -17.16 -11.33 -20.45
N ARG A 425 -15.89 -10.91 -20.58
CA ARG A 425 -14.70 -11.78 -20.42
C ARG A 425 -13.53 -11.06 -19.73
N ALA A 426 -13.80 -9.98 -18.98
CA ALA A 426 -12.74 -9.08 -18.52
C ALA A 426 -11.77 -9.74 -17.53
N TYR A 427 -12.23 -10.66 -16.69
CA TYR A 427 -11.35 -11.42 -15.79
C TYR A 427 -10.56 -12.48 -16.55
N GLN A 428 -11.19 -13.20 -17.50
CA GLN A 428 -10.47 -14.14 -18.37
C GLN A 428 -9.42 -13.44 -19.23
N GLU A 429 -9.73 -12.27 -19.81
CA GLU A 429 -8.77 -11.47 -20.61
C GLU A 429 -7.60 -10.97 -19.76
N THR A 430 -7.85 -10.67 -18.48
CA THR A 430 -6.78 -10.37 -17.51
C THR A 430 -5.87 -11.59 -17.32
N CYS A 431 -6.44 -12.79 -17.13
CA CYS A 431 -5.66 -14.02 -17.07
C CYS A 431 -4.87 -14.28 -18.37
N ASP A 432 -5.54 -14.21 -19.52
CA ASP A 432 -4.94 -14.40 -20.84
C ASP A 432 -3.73 -13.48 -21.04
N THR A 433 -3.85 -12.20 -20.66
CA THR A 433 -2.76 -11.24 -20.78
C THR A 433 -1.60 -11.57 -19.83
N LEU A 434 -1.88 -11.76 -18.55
CA LEU A 434 -0.82 -11.95 -17.55
C LEU A 434 -0.10 -13.30 -17.72
N GLU A 435 -0.77 -14.33 -18.23
CA GLU A 435 -0.08 -15.59 -18.58
C GLU A 435 0.98 -15.38 -19.66
N THR A 436 0.76 -14.49 -20.64
CA THR A 436 1.81 -14.17 -21.62
C THR A 436 3.03 -13.48 -20.99
N TRP A 437 2.85 -12.77 -19.87
CA TRP A 437 3.94 -12.12 -19.13
C TRP A 437 4.74 -13.12 -18.30
N ILE A 438 4.16 -14.27 -17.93
CA ILE A 438 4.91 -15.37 -17.28
C ILE A 438 5.97 -15.90 -18.23
N ASP A 439 5.61 -16.12 -19.50
CA ASP A 439 6.52 -16.64 -20.52
C ASP A 439 7.46 -15.56 -21.09
N ASN A 440 7.04 -14.29 -21.04
CA ASN A 440 7.82 -13.15 -21.53
C ASN A 440 7.96 -12.07 -20.42
N PRO A 441 8.90 -12.22 -19.47
CA PRO A 441 9.01 -11.32 -18.31
C PRO A 441 9.25 -9.84 -18.63
N GLU A 442 9.73 -9.52 -19.84
CA GLU A 442 9.90 -8.12 -20.26
C GLU A 442 8.56 -7.41 -20.56
N LEU A 443 7.45 -8.15 -20.67
CA LEU A 443 6.11 -7.57 -20.74
C LEU A 443 5.58 -7.07 -19.38
N THR A 444 6.22 -7.45 -18.26
CA THR A 444 5.85 -6.94 -16.93
C THR A 444 6.11 -5.43 -16.83
N ILE A 445 5.43 -4.75 -15.89
CA ILE A 445 5.57 -3.28 -15.75
C ILE A 445 7.04 -2.89 -15.53
N SER A 446 7.79 -3.66 -14.74
CA SER A 446 9.21 -3.41 -14.51
C SER A 446 10.08 -3.56 -15.76
N GLY A 447 9.77 -4.53 -16.64
CA GLY A 447 10.46 -4.71 -17.92
C GLY A 447 10.24 -3.51 -18.83
N GLN A 448 8.97 -3.14 -19.02
CA GLN A 448 8.58 -1.99 -19.84
C GLN A 448 9.17 -0.66 -19.31
N LEU A 449 9.11 -0.43 -17.99
CA LEU A 449 9.65 0.79 -17.39
C LEU A 449 11.18 0.86 -17.51
N LEU A 450 11.89 -0.25 -17.34
CA LEU A 450 13.33 -0.28 -17.52
C LEU A 450 13.74 -0.02 -18.97
N GLU A 451 12.99 -0.54 -19.94
CA GLU A 451 13.19 -0.24 -21.36
C GLU A 451 13.02 1.26 -21.65
N GLU A 452 11.91 1.87 -21.21
CA GLU A 452 11.67 3.30 -21.41
C GLU A 452 12.70 4.17 -20.68
N THR A 453 13.14 3.73 -19.49
CA THR A 453 14.25 4.35 -18.73
C THR A 453 15.55 4.34 -19.53
N LYS A 454 15.88 3.22 -20.18
CA LYS A 454 17.06 3.10 -21.05
C LYS A 454 16.96 4.01 -22.27
N LYS A 455 15.80 4.02 -22.92
CA LYS A 455 15.52 4.81 -24.13
C LYS A 455 15.57 6.32 -23.88
N LEU A 456 14.99 6.80 -22.77
CA LEU A 456 15.04 8.23 -22.41
C LEU A 456 16.35 8.62 -21.71
N GLY A 457 17.15 7.65 -21.29
CA GLY A 457 18.45 7.87 -20.66
C GLY A 457 18.33 8.39 -19.22
N GLY A 458 17.42 7.80 -18.43
CA GLY A 458 17.28 8.05 -16.99
C GLY A 458 15.83 8.06 -16.47
N LEU A 459 15.63 7.57 -15.24
CA LEU A 459 14.30 7.41 -14.62
C LEU A 459 13.61 8.76 -14.41
N GLY A 460 14.36 9.79 -14.00
CA GLY A 460 13.83 11.13 -13.81
C GLY A 460 13.23 11.73 -15.08
N LYS A 461 13.81 11.42 -16.25
CA LYS A 461 13.27 11.89 -17.55
C LYS A 461 11.96 11.20 -17.91
N VAL A 462 11.85 9.89 -17.62
CA VAL A 462 10.58 9.15 -17.77
C VAL A 462 9.50 9.79 -16.90
N GLY A 463 9.80 10.02 -15.61
CA GLY A 463 8.88 10.64 -14.66
C GLY A 463 8.40 12.03 -15.10
N CYS A 464 9.31 12.90 -15.57
CA CYS A 464 8.93 14.22 -16.09
C CYS A 464 8.09 14.13 -17.38
N ALA A 465 8.44 13.22 -18.31
CA ALA A 465 7.71 13.06 -19.57
C ALA A 465 6.27 12.57 -19.33
N LEU A 466 6.11 11.53 -18.51
CA LEU A 466 4.80 11.00 -18.13
C LEU A 466 4.01 12.01 -17.31
N GLY A 467 4.62 12.64 -16.30
CA GLY A 467 3.94 13.59 -15.43
C GLY A 467 3.44 14.83 -16.18
N LYS A 468 4.16 15.29 -17.22
CA LYS A 468 3.67 16.35 -18.12
C LYS A 468 2.43 15.91 -18.91
N THR A 469 2.47 14.71 -19.49
CA THR A 469 1.34 14.13 -20.23
C THR A 469 0.13 13.95 -19.32
N TYR A 470 0.31 13.39 -18.13
CA TYR A 470 -0.77 13.13 -17.17
C TYR A 470 -1.36 14.41 -16.60
N ALA A 471 -0.55 15.44 -16.33
CA ALA A 471 -1.08 16.75 -15.93
C ALA A 471 -2.05 17.34 -16.97
N GLN A 472 -1.78 17.14 -18.28
CA GLN A 472 -2.69 17.57 -19.34
C GLN A 472 -3.96 16.70 -19.39
N GLN A 473 -3.81 15.38 -19.28
CA GLN A 473 -4.94 14.45 -19.25
C GLN A 473 -5.87 14.73 -18.07
N HIS A 474 -5.31 14.91 -16.87
CA HIS A 474 -6.09 15.27 -15.69
C HIS A 474 -6.84 16.57 -15.90
N LYS A 475 -6.22 17.64 -16.44
CA LYS A 475 -6.93 18.89 -16.71
C LYS A 475 -8.05 18.76 -17.76
N ALA A 476 -7.90 17.84 -18.72
CA ALA A 476 -8.89 17.60 -19.77
C ALA A 476 -10.01 16.62 -19.33
N HIS A 477 -9.79 15.83 -18.28
CA HIS A 477 -10.76 14.88 -17.74
C HIS A 477 -12.08 15.57 -17.39
N GLN A 478 -13.17 14.84 -17.56
CA GLN A 478 -14.51 15.30 -17.21
C GLN A 478 -15.02 14.39 -16.10
N TYR A 479 -15.55 14.99 -15.03
CA TYR A 479 -16.09 14.26 -13.90
C TYR A 479 -17.04 13.13 -14.33
N LYS A 480 -16.94 12.00 -13.62
CA LYS A 480 -17.72 10.78 -13.90
C LYS A 480 -18.57 10.33 -12.71
N VAL A 481 -18.06 10.51 -11.50
CA VAL A 481 -18.72 10.11 -10.24
C VAL A 481 -18.98 11.32 -9.36
N TYR A 482 -18.04 12.26 -9.29
CA TYR A 482 -18.18 13.48 -8.50
C TYR A 482 -18.58 14.68 -9.37
N SER A 483 -18.57 15.87 -8.79
CA SER A 483 -18.67 17.13 -9.52
C SER A 483 -17.74 18.15 -8.89
N ALA A 484 -17.43 19.24 -9.62
CA ALA A 484 -16.63 20.32 -9.07
C ALA A 484 -17.26 20.91 -7.80
N GLU A 485 -18.58 21.09 -7.79
CA GLU A 485 -19.32 21.67 -6.66
C GLU A 485 -19.23 20.79 -5.42
N LEU A 486 -19.34 19.46 -5.59
CA LEU A 486 -19.21 18.51 -4.49
C LEU A 486 -17.81 18.54 -3.90
N MET A 487 -16.77 18.58 -4.73
CA MET A 487 -15.39 18.62 -4.27
C MET A 487 -15.01 19.96 -3.62
N GLU A 488 -15.51 21.08 -4.13
CA GLU A 488 -15.38 22.39 -3.49
C GLU A 488 -16.10 22.45 -2.13
N ALA A 489 -17.28 21.81 -2.01
CA ALA A 489 -17.99 21.72 -0.73
C ALA A 489 -17.17 20.92 0.31
N GLU A 490 -16.48 19.86 -0.11
CA GLU A 490 -15.58 19.10 0.76
C GLU A 490 -14.36 19.91 1.20
N VAL A 491 -13.80 20.74 0.31
CA VAL A 491 -12.73 21.70 0.66
C VAL A 491 -13.22 22.61 1.79
N GLN A 492 -14.39 23.24 1.65
CA GLN A 492 -14.93 24.13 2.70
C GLN A 492 -15.21 23.37 4.01
N ARG A 493 -15.85 22.20 3.92
CA ARG A 493 -16.19 21.38 5.09
C ARG A 493 -14.93 20.94 5.85
N SER A 494 -13.88 20.52 5.15
CA SER A 494 -12.63 20.07 5.77
C SER A 494 -11.93 21.18 6.56
N VAL A 495 -11.92 22.41 6.04
CA VAL A 495 -11.36 23.58 6.74
C VAL A 495 -12.14 23.89 8.01
N ILE A 496 -13.48 23.93 7.94
CA ILE A 496 -14.33 24.16 9.12
C ILE A 496 -14.12 23.06 10.16
N ALA A 497 -14.06 21.79 9.73
CA ALA A 497 -13.83 20.66 10.63
C ALA A 497 -12.47 20.73 11.33
N GLN A 498 -11.41 21.19 10.63
CA GLN A 498 -10.11 21.39 11.27
C GLN A 498 -10.19 22.49 12.33
N GLN A 499 -10.81 23.63 12.00
CA GLN A 499 -10.97 24.72 12.95
C GLN A 499 -11.73 24.26 14.21
N GLN A 500 -12.82 23.51 14.04
CA GLN A 500 -13.57 22.93 15.18
C GLN A 500 -12.71 21.99 16.03
N SER A 501 -11.85 21.18 15.41
CA SER A 501 -10.93 20.30 16.14
C SER A 501 -9.84 21.07 16.88
N GLU A 502 -9.41 22.23 16.35
CA GLU A 502 -8.45 23.12 17.01
C GLU A 502 -9.10 23.81 18.22
N GLU A 503 -10.31 24.33 18.06
CA GLU A 503 -11.08 24.96 19.16
C GLU A 503 -11.46 23.97 20.26
N ALA A 504 -11.71 22.70 19.92
CA ALA A 504 -12.00 21.64 20.89
C ALA A 504 -10.75 21.12 21.64
N SER A 505 -9.54 21.44 21.18
CA SER A 505 -8.29 21.00 21.80
C SER A 505 -7.93 21.89 23.02
N THR A 506 -8.59 21.66 24.16
CA THR A 506 -8.40 22.46 25.38
C THR A 506 -7.26 21.99 26.29
N GLN A 507 -6.86 20.72 26.17
CA GLN A 507 -5.75 20.12 26.91
C GLN A 507 -4.40 20.54 26.28
N ASP A 508 -3.39 20.82 27.10
CA ASP A 508 -2.04 21.05 26.59
C ASP A 508 -1.45 19.77 25.96
N PHE A 509 -0.47 19.95 25.07
CA PHE A 509 0.03 18.84 24.27
C PHE A 509 0.79 17.78 25.07
N ASP A 510 1.47 18.16 26.16
CA ASP A 510 2.21 17.20 27.01
C ASP A 510 1.23 16.29 27.77
N SER A 511 0.18 16.88 28.35
CA SER A 511 -0.88 16.14 29.01
C SER A 511 -1.62 15.22 28.02
N PHE A 512 -1.93 15.72 26.82
CA PHE A 512 -2.56 14.93 25.77
C PHE A 512 -1.75 13.69 25.38
N LEU A 513 -0.43 13.83 25.15
CA LEU A 513 0.42 12.68 24.83
C LEU A 513 0.51 11.70 26.00
N THR A 514 0.54 12.20 27.24
CA THR A 514 0.54 11.36 28.45
C THR A 514 -0.71 10.50 28.53
N ASP A 515 -1.88 11.08 28.27
CA ASP A 515 -3.16 10.36 28.28
C ASP A 515 -3.25 9.39 27.10
N TYR A 516 -2.85 9.83 25.91
CA TYR A 516 -2.85 9.00 24.70
C TYR A 516 -2.02 7.73 24.88
N PHE A 517 -0.83 7.83 25.51
CA PHE A 517 0.08 6.71 25.74
C PHE A 517 -0.05 6.03 27.10
N SER A 518 -1.10 6.34 27.87
CA SER A 518 -1.34 5.73 29.19
C SER A 518 -1.36 4.20 29.15
N TYR A 519 -1.88 3.61 28.08
CA TYR A 519 -1.97 2.17 27.85
C TYR A 519 -0.61 1.46 27.68
N LEU A 520 0.47 2.19 27.40
CA LEU A 520 1.82 1.61 27.32
C LEU A 520 2.45 1.45 28.72
N LYS A 521 1.88 2.07 29.75
CA LYS A 521 2.37 1.98 31.15
C LYS A 521 1.70 0.86 31.94
N ALA A 522 0.60 0.32 31.43
CA ALA A 522 -0.09 -0.87 31.93
C ALA A 522 0.43 -2.11 31.19
#